data_AF-A0A529HT91-F1
#
_entry.id   AF-A0A529HT91-F1
#
_cell.length_a   1.000
_cell.length_b   1.000
_cell.length_c   1.000
_cell.angle_alpha   90.00
_cell.angle_beta   90.00
_cell.angle_gamma   90.00
#
_symmetry.space_group_name_H-M   'P 1'
#
loop_
_entity.id
_entity.type
_entity.pdbx_description
1 polymer ?
#
loop_
_entity_poly.entity_id
_entity_poly.type
_entity_poly.pdbx_seq_one_letter_code
_entity_poly.pdbx_strand_id
1 'polypeptide(L)' 'VPLWPAMLVASAMEAMALALPGPPEPPVTRYGLGLFAYAQSLDLAKARRLLGWTPKVGFEQGLDRTFAGGGLA' A
#
# COMPACT_ATOMS: atom_id res chain seq x y z
N VAL A 1 -0.97 10.98 -13.24
CA VAL A 1 -0.23 12.25 -13.01
C VAL A 1 1.25 11.95 -12.86
N PRO A 2 2.17 12.82 -13.28
CA PRO A 2 3.59 12.68 -12.94
C PRO A 2 3.76 12.59 -11.41
N LEU A 3 4.75 11.85 -10.92
CA LEU A 3 4.94 11.66 -9.47
C LEU A 3 5.42 12.93 -8.77
N TRP A 4 6.28 13.72 -9.42
CA TRP A 4 6.95 14.85 -8.77
C TRP A 4 6.00 15.95 -8.23
N PRO A 5 4.91 16.37 -8.91
CA PRO A 5 3.97 17.34 -8.34
C PRO A 5 3.20 16.75 -7.17
N ALA A 6 2.83 15.47 -7.25
CA ALA A 6 2.14 14.77 -6.17
C ALA A 6 3.03 14.68 -4.91
N MET A 7 4.34 14.45 -5.09
CA MET A 7 5.31 14.46 -3.99
C MET A 7 5.41 15.83 -3.31
N LEU A 8 5.34 16.94 -4.05
CA LEU A 8 5.33 18.28 -3.47
C LEU A 8 4.07 18.53 -2.64
N VAL A 9 2.90 18.15 -3.16
CA VAL A 9 1.63 18.28 -2.44
C VAL A 9 1.66 17.44 -1.15
N ALA A 10 2.10 16.18 -1.24
CA ALA A 10 2.24 15.31 -0.06
C ALA A 10 3.25 15.86 0.96
N SER A 11 4.35 16.47 0.52
CA SER A 11 5.32 17.12 1.41
C SER A 11 4.66 18.25 2.21
N ALA A 12 3.87 19.10 1.55
CA ALA A 12 3.17 20.20 2.20
C ALA A 12 2.12 19.69 3.19
N MET A 13 1.40 18.63 2.85
CA MET A 13 0.40 18.00 3.72
C MET A 13 1.03 17.37 4.97
N GLU A 14 2.15 16.66 4.83
CA GLU A 14 2.93 16.13 5.95
C GLU A 14 3.46 17.26 6.86
N ALA A 15 4.01 18.33 6.28
CA ALA A 15 4.49 19.48 7.04
C ALA A 15 3.37 20.18 7.82
N MET A 16 2.20 20.34 7.20
CA MET A 16 1.02 20.92 7.85
C MET A 16 0.53 20.05 9.01
N ALA A 17 0.43 18.74 8.80
CA ALA A 17 0.04 17.77 9.83
C ALA A 17 0.96 17.85 11.06
N LEU A 18 2.27 17.95 10.85
CA LEU A 18 3.25 18.07 11.94
C LEU A 18 3.22 19.43 12.66
N ALA A 19 2.82 20.50 11.96
CA ALA A 19 2.78 21.85 12.52
C ALA A 19 1.52 22.12 13.37
N LEU A 20 0.44 21.35 13.17
CA LEU A 20 -0.81 21.51 13.91
C LEU A 20 -0.76 20.83 15.28
N PRO A 21 -1.39 21.41 16.32
CA PRO A 21 -1.50 20.77 17.63
C PRO A 21 -2.39 19.52 17.54
N GLY A 22 -1.97 18.46 18.23
CA GLY A 22 -2.58 17.12 18.11
C GLY A 22 -2.40 16.52 16.71
N PRO A 23 -1.15 16.46 16.19
CA PRO A 23 -0.83 16.28 14.76
C PRO A 23 -1.80 15.32 14.04
N PRO A 24 -2.70 15.85 13.19
CA PRO A 24 -3.66 15.00 12.49
C PRO A 24 -2.94 14.11 11.48
N GLU A 25 -3.56 12.99 11.10
CA GLU A 25 -3.00 12.15 10.06
C GLU A 25 -3.10 12.86 8.69
N PRO A 26 -1.97 12.99 7.95
CA PRO A 26 -2.01 13.59 6.62
C PRO A 26 -2.77 12.67 5.66
N PRO A 27 -3.74 13.19 4.86
CA PRO A 27 -4.54 12.37 3.95
C PRO A 27 -3.73 11.61 2.88
N VAL A 28 -2.55 12.13 2.54
CA VAL A 28 -1.59 11.44 1.68
C VAL A 28 -0.19 11.71 2.20
N THR A 29 0.66 10.69 2.15
CA THR A 29 2.07 10.78 2.49
C THR A 29 2.92 10.57 1.25
N ARG A 30 4.13 11.12 1.26
CA ARG A 30 5.15 10.82 0.24
C ARG A 30 5.45 9.32 0.20
N TYR A 31 5.44 8.67 1.35
CA TYR A 31 5.59 7.22 1.44
C TYR A 31 4.47 6.48 0.72
N GLY A 32 3.21 6.83 1.00
CA GLY A 32 2.05 6.24 0.34
C GLY A 32 2.09 6.44 -1.18
N LEU A 33 2.43 7.65 -1.64
CA LEU A 33 2.63 7.91 -3.06
C LEU A 33 3.74 7.05 -3.66
N GLY A 34 4.88 6.94 -2.98
CA GLY A 34 5.99 6.08 -3.43
C GLY A 34 5.58 4.62 -3.56
N LEU A 35 4.77 4.11 -2.63
CA LEU A 35 4.27 2.74 -2.65
C LEU A 35 3.35 2.48 -3.86
N PHE A 36 2.48 3.44 -4.20
CA PHE A 36 1.55 3.30 -5.32
C PHE A 36 2.13 3.69 -6.69
N ALA A 37 3.22 4.45 -6.71
CA ALA A 37 3.85 4.88 -7.96
C ALA A 37 4.52 3.74 -8.73
N TYR A 38 4.81 2.62 -8.06
CA TYR A 38 5.53 1.48 -8.64
C TYR A 38 4.82 0.17 -8.34
N ALA A 39 4.84 -0.77 -9.29
CA ALA A 39 4.32 -2.11 -9.07
C ALA A 39 5.13 -2.81 -7.95
N GLN A 40 4.47 -3.08 -6.82
CA GLN A 40 5.05 -3.79 -5.67
C GLN A 40 4.80 -5.32 -5.75
N SER A 41 4.75 -5.88 -6.96
CA SER A 41 4.59 -7.32 -7.13
C SER A 41 5.91 -8.02 -6.91
N LEU A 42 5.99 -8.87 -5.87
CA LEU A 42 7.16 -9.72 -5.64
C LEU A 42 7.00 -11.03 -6.42
N ASP A 43 7.97 -11.34 -7.28
CA ASP A 43 8.01 -12.62 -7.97
C ASP A 43 8.38 -13.76 -7.00
N LEU A 44 7.49 -14.74 -6.92
CA LEU A 44 7.64 -15.92 -6.06
C LEU A 44 8.29 -17.11 -6.78
N ALA A 45 8.74 -16.95 -8.03
CA ALA A 45 9.41 -18.01 -8.80
C ALA A 45 10.65 -18.56 -8.10
N LYS A 46 11.43 -17.69 -7.42
CA LYS A 46 12.60 -18.12 -6.65
C LYS A 46 12.20 -18.99 -5.45
N ALA A 47 11.15 -18.62 -4.72
CA ALA A 47 10.63 -19.40 -3.61
C ALA A 47 10.11 -20.76 -4.08
N ARG A 48 9.37 -20.79 -5.21
CA ARG A 48 8.88 -22.03 -5.81
C ARG A 48 10.03 -22.97 -6.19
N ARG A 49 11.08 -22.43 -6.83
CA ARG A 49 12.25 -23.21 -7.29
C ARG A 49 13.10 -23.74 -6.14
N LEU A 50 13.40 -22.91 -5.14
CA LEU A 50 14.36 -23.25 -4.10
C LEU A 50 13.72 -23.94 -2.89
N LEU A 51 12.46 -23.65 -2.61
CA LEU A 51 11.78 -24.11 -1.40
C LEU A 51 10.62 -25.06 -1.69
N GLY A 52 10.34 -25.36 -2.97
CA GLY A 52 9.14 -26.10 -3.37
C GLY A 52 7.85 -25.36 -2.96
N TRP A 53 7.93 -24.04 -2.77
CA TRP A 53 6.83 -23.27 -2.22
C TRP A 53 5.63 -23.25 -3.16
N THR A 54 4.45 -23.51 -2.59
CA THR A 54 3.16 -23.36 -3.25
C THR A 54 2.17 -22.68 -2.31
N PRO A 55 1.32 -21.76 -2.81
CA PRO A 55 0.34 -21.10 -1.96
C PRO A 55 -0.65 -22.13 -1.41
N LYS A 56 -0.87 -22.12 -0.08
CA LYS A 56 -1.89 -22.97 0.57
C LYS A 56 -3.32 -22.47 0.34
N VAL A 57 -3.47 -21.18 0.06
CA VAL A 57 -4.72 -20.50 -0.24
C VAL A 57 -4.48 -19.70 -1.52
N GLY A 58 -5.33 -19.90 -2.52
CA GLY A 58 -5.26 -19.14 -3.78
C GLY A 58 -5.61 -17.67 -3.55
N PHE A 59 -5.23 -16.80 -4.48
CA PHE A 59 -5.43 -15.35 -4.34
C PHE A 59 -6.90 -14.97 -4.15
N GLU A 60 -7.78 -15.37 -5.07
CA GLU A 60 -9.23 -15.11 -5.00
C GLU A 60 -9.85 -15.66 -3.71
N GLN A 61 -9.56 -16.92 -3.38
CA GLN A 61 -10.03 -17.53 -2.13
C GLN A 61 -9.53 -16.77 -0.89
N GLY A 62 -8.31 -16.22 -0.94
CA GLY A 62 -7.75 -15.40 0.11
C GLY A 62 -8.53 -14.10 0.29
N LEU A 63 -8.81 -13.39 -0.81
CA LEU A 63 -9.62 -12.18 -0.82
C LEU A 63 -11.03 -12.46 -0.25
N ASP A 64 -11.70 -13.50 -0.75
CA ASP A 64 -13.03 -13.88 -0.29
C ASP A 64 -13.03 -14.13 1.22
N ARG A 65 -12.06 -14.88 1.75
CA ARG A 65 -11.96 -15.16 3.20
C ARG A 65 -11.71 -13.90 4.03
N THR A 66 -10.88 -12.98 3.54
CA THR A 66 -10.54 -11.74 4.26
C THR A 66 -11.72 -10.76 4.29
N PHE A 67 -12.45 -10.63 3.18
CA PHE A 67 -13.53 -9.65 3.05
C PHE A 67 -14.93 -10.21 3.32
N ALA A 68 -15.12 -11.54 3.45
CA ALA A 68 -16.42 -12.14 3.74
C ALA A 68 -17.09 -11.65 5.04
N GLY A 69 -16.31 -11.16 6.01
CA GLY A 69 -16.84 -10.55 7.26
C GLY A 69 -17.01 -9.04 7.20
N GLY A 70 -16.52 -8.38 6.15
CA GLY A 70 -16.53 -6.94 5.96
C GLY A 70 -17.42 -6.56 4.80
N GLY A 71 -18.72 -6.80 4.92
CA GLY A 71 -19.69 -6.14 4.04
C GLY A 71 -19.45 -4.63 4.13
N LEU A 72 -19.23 -3.99 2.99
CA LEU A 72 -19.26 -2.53 2.87
C LEU A 72 -20.66 -2.08 3.32
N ALA A 73 -20.75 -1.62 4.58
CA ALA A 73 -21.83 -0.78 5.06
C ALA A 73 -21.54 0.67 4.67
#